data_AF-A0A2X3ESX7-F1
#
_entry.id   AF-A0A2X3ESX7-F1
#
_cell.length_a   1.000
_cell.length_b   1.000
_cell.length_c   1.000
_cell.angle_alpha   90.00
_cell.angle_beta   90.00
_cell.angle_gamma   90.00
#
_symmetry.space_group_name_H-M   'P 1'
#
loop_
_entity.id
_entity.type
_entity.pdbx_description
1 polymer ?
#
loop_
_entity_poly.entity_id
_entity_poly.type
_entity_poly.pdbx_seq_one_letter_code
_entity_poly.pdbx_strand_id
1 'polypeptide(L)' 'MKIGDPLDESTTLGPLSSKDALDTLSKQVDEAVKNGAKLHLGGKAVARRRQFL' A
#
# COMPACT_ATOMS: atom_id res chain seq x y z
N MET A 1 -11.48 5.47 -4.65
CA MET A 1 -10.62 5.54 -3.44
C MET A 1 -9.55 6.57 -3.70
N LYS A 2 -9.47 7.60 -2.84
CA LYS A 2 -8.40 8.60 -2.87
C LYS A 2 -7.37 8.24 -1.80
N ILE A 3 -6.14 8.07 -2.26
CA ILE A 3 -4.95 7.85 -1.43
C ILE A 3 -4.33 9.24 -1.23
N GLY A 4 -4.18 9.67 0.01
CA GLY A 4 -3.92 11.08 0.28
C GLY A 4 -3.51 11.42 1.71
N ASP A 5 -3.52 12.72 2.00
CA ASP A 5 -3.18 13.25 3.32
C ASP A 5 -4.24 12.84 4.34
N PRO A 6 -3.89 12.26 5.51
CA PRO A 6 -4.87 11.90 6.54
C PRO A 6 -5.64 13.10 7.11
N LEU A 7 -5.17 14.33 6.88
CA LEU A 7 -5.87 15.57 7.26
C LEU A 7 -6.80 16.10 6.15
N ASP A 8 -6.81 15.50 4.96
CA ASP A 8 -7.76 15.80 3.89
C ASP A 8 -8.99 14.89 4.05
N GLU A 9 -10.16 15.49 4.25
CA GLU A 9 -11.43 14.78 4.46
C GLU A 9 -11.86 13.91 3.26
N SER A 10 -11.30 14.17 2.07
CA SER A 10 -11.51 13.36 0.88
C SER A 10 -10.57 12.14 0.79
N THR A 11 -9.63 12.01 1.73
CA THR A 11 -8.72 10.87 1.83
C THR A 11 -9.44 9.68 2.46
N THR A 12 -9.64 8.65 1.65
CA THR A 12 -10.21 7.37 2.10
C THR A 12 -9.14 6.37 2.58
N LEU A 13 -7.87 6.60 2.23
CA LEU A 13 -6.74 5.75 2.57
C LEU A 13 -5.50 6.61 2.88
N GLY A 14 -5.11 6.65 4.15
CA GLY A 14 -3.91 7.33 4.63
C GLY A 14 -2.63 6.51 4.42
N PRO A 15 -1.46 7.08 4.71
CA PRO A 15 -0.18 6.38 4.64
C PRO A 15 -0.07 5.32 5.74
N LEU A 16 0.74 4.29 5.51
CA LEU A 16 1.18 3.40 6.58
C LEU A 16 2.02 4.17 7.60
N SER A 17 1.89 3.77 8.88
CA SER A 17 2.50 4.46 10.02
C SER A 17 4.03 4.51 9.99
N SER A 18 4.68 3.66 9.18
CA SER A 18 6.14 3.62 9.04
C SER A 18 6.56 2.97 7.70
N LYS A 19 7.81 3.24 7.28
CA LYS A 19 8.42 2.56 6.12
C LYS A 19 8.53 1.05 6.34
N ASP A 20 8.87 0.62 7.55
CA ASP A 20 9.01 -0.80 7.87
C ASP A 20 7.69 -1.56 7.73
N ALA A 21 6.55 -0.91 8.06
CA ALA A 21 5.23 -1.48 7.84
C ALA A 21 4.92 -1.64 6.34
N LEU A 22 5.33 -0.67 5.52
CA LEU A 22 5.22 -0.77 4.05
C LEU A 22 6.07 -1.91 3.49
N ASP A 23 7.33 -2.02 3.93
CA ASP A 23 8.23 -3.07 3.45
C ASP A 23 7.75 -4.46 3.86
N THR A 24 7.25 -4.60 5.10
CA THR A 24 6.67 -5.86 5.59
C THR A 24 5.43 -6.25 4.79
N LEU A 25 4.51 -5.30 4.59
CA LEU A 25 3.28 -5.57 3.84
C LEU A 25 3.57 -5.85 2.35
N SER A 26 4.56 -5.18 1.76
CA SER A 26 5.01 -5.45 0.39
C SER A 26 5.56 -6.87 0.27
N LYS A 27 6.38 -7.33 1.22
CA LYS A 27 6.88 -8.72 1.25
C LYS A 27 5.76 -9.74 1.35
N GLN A 28 4.76 -9.49 2.19
CA GLN A 28 3.61 -10.38 2.34
C GLN A 28 2.78 -10.47 1.05
N VAL A 29 2.59 -9.35 0.35
CA VAL A 29 1.93 -9.33 -0.96
C VAL A 29 2.75 -10.11 -1.99
N ASP A 30 4.06 -9.90 -2.05
CA ASP A 30 4.95 -10.60 -2.97
C ASP A 30 4.94 -12.12 -2.71
N GLU A 31 4.95 -12.55 -1.45
CA GLU A 31 4.83 -13.98 -1.09
C GLU A 31 3.47 -14.56 -1.47
N ALA A 32 2.37 -13.83 -1.23
CA ALA A 32 1.04 -14.28 -1.63
C ALA A 32 0.95 -14.47 -3.15
N VAL A 33 1.47 -13.52 -3.93
CA VAL A 33 1.50 -13.61 -5.40
C VAL A 33 2.38 -14.77 -5.88
N LYS A 34 3.56 -14.96 -5.27
CA LYS A 34 4.44 -16.11 -5.58
C LYS A 34 3.76 -17.45 -5.30
N ASN A 35 2.93 -17.53 -4.26
CA ASN A 35 2.16 -18.71 -3.91
C ASN A 35 0.89 -18.90 -4.76
N GLY A 36 0.71 -18.11 -5.82
CA GLY A 36 -0.38 -18.27 -6.78
C GLY A 36 -1.61 -17.38 -6.52
N ALA A 37 -1.55 -16.47 -5.55
CA ALA A 37 -2.61 -15.48 -5.39
C ALA A 37 -2.66 -14.53 -6.59
N LYS A 38 -3.86 -14.27 -7.09
CA LYS A 38 -4.07 -13.35 -8.20
C LYS A 38 -4.33 -11.95 -7.66
N LEU A 39 -3.43 -11.03 -7.96
CA LEU A 39 -3.59 -9.62 -7.60
C LEU A 39 -4.62 -8.96 -8.53
N HIS A 40 -5.77 -8.55 -8.00
CA HIS A 40 -6.85 -7.96 -8.79
C HIS A 40 -6.71 -6.43 -8.94
N LEU A 41 -6.21 -5.73 -7.92
CA LEU A 41 -6.04 -4.28 -7.84
C LEU A 41 -4.84 -3.97 -6.90
N GLY A 42 -4.07 -2.90 -7.16
CA GLY A 42 -3.02 -2.41 -6.25
C GLY A 42 -1.71 -3.19 -6.28
N GLY A 43 -1.13 -3.45 -5.09
CA GLY A 43 0.02 -4.33 -4.83
C GLY A 43 1.40 -3.78 -5.19
N LYS A 44 1.52 -2.47 -5.40
CA LYS A 44 2.82 -1.79 -5.53
C LYS A 44 2.75 -0.45 -4.81
N ALA A 45 3.82 -0.11 -4.09
CA ALA A 45 3.90 1.17 -3.41
C ALA A 45 3.68 2.33 -4.40
N VAL A 46 2.78 3.25 -4.07
CA VAL A 46 2.43 4.38 -4.93
C VAL A 46 3.61 5.34 -4.99
N ALA A 47 4.21 5.48 -6.17
CA ALA A 47 5.49 6.16 -6.40
C ALA A 47 5.56 7.62 -5.92
N ARG A 48 4.40 8.28 -5.68
CA ARG A 48 4.35 9.70 -5.32
C ARG A 48 4.67 9.98 -3.85
N ARG A 49 4.59 8.99 -2.95
CA ARG A 49 5.05 9.05 -1.56
C ARG A 49 5.30 7.61 -1.07
N ARG A 50 6.52 7.30 -0.62
CA ARG A 50 7.00 5.95 -0.23
C ARG A 50 6.29 5.30 0.99
N GLN A 51 5.04 5.65 1.28
CA GLN A 51 4.27 5.19 2.44
C GLN A 51 2.85 4.73 2.08
N PHE A 52 2.51 4.65 0.79
CA PHE A 52 1.18 4.26 0.33
C PHE A 52 1.25 2.99 -0.53
N LEU A 53 0.27 2.10 -0.40
CA LEU A 53 0.06 0.89 -1.22
C LEU A 53 -1.20 0.98 -2.07
#